data_AF-A0AAU7D5Z7-F1
#
_entry.id   AF-A0AAU7D5Z7-F1
#
_cell.length_a   1.000
_cell.length_b   1.000
_cell.length_c   1.000
_cell.angle_alpha   90.00
_cell.angle_beta   90.00
_cell.angle_gamma   90.00
#
_symmetry.space_group_name_H-M   'P 1'
#
loop_
_entity.id
_entity.type
_entity.pdbx_description
1 polymer ?
#
loop_
_entity_poly.entity_id
_entity_poly.type
_entity_poly.pdbx_seq_one_letter_code
_entity_poly.pdbx_strand_id
1 'polypeptide(L)'
;MPPVPSGTADHPTRLLGENYASCNKKTQLFGGYGLDAIIVLGGSQHVDIECLELTDHGQCTRAGAGYPASEGCSSSYPLSDYASIGIVTSNKTADVTLRNLDIHGLTSRGILGAIGGVFTVDHVRLGFNGMAGWDFDDGNGTASSPDATVNASYLTVEWSGCNEEYPISHSTPAFSCFDQNDAGYGDGVGTSDTPLNFTCDHCVFRYNTQDGFDLLHTSGSLISIKNSSSYGNMGQQWKFGAMKGVVFQNNLTVNNCSRMSAPFPGAPEGYHRYLSLFCRAAGEGIAFRITDSGTYLFQNNSFAGYGTTSYDISCWISCKKATVTYQNNLNIGYKNPADREVPAVFYFDNVPGNPFVTQDHNIYYNMRSCPSGSTQHCSDPKIVRMPVWNGEASLDDIDFHLTASSPARGGGVAPRQLPTDHDGVPLPAGAGYDIGAFHFHP
;
A
#
# COMPACT_ATOMS: atom_id res chain seq x y z
N MET A 1 29.15 -5.61 -0.10
CA MET A 1 29.06 -7.07 -0.35
C MET A 1 28.87 -7.29 -1.85
N PRO A 2 29.49 -8.29 -2.50
CA PRO A 2 29.21 -8.59 -3.91
C PRO A 2 27.75 -9.06 -4.11
N PRO A 3 27.17 -8.88 -5.31
CA PRO A 3 25.83 -9.41 -5.59
C PRO A 3 25.76 -10.93 -5.50
N VAL A 4 24.58 -11.45 -5.15
CA VAL A 4 24.28 -12.89 -5.25
C VAL A 4 24.49 -13.33 -6.71
N PRO A 5 25.23 -14.41 -7.00
CA PRO A 5 25.47 -14.81 -8.38
C PRO A 5 24.17 -15.26 -9.05
N SER A 6 24.02 -14.94 -10.33
CA SER A 6 22.86 -15.38 -11.11
C SER A 6 22.79 -16.90 -11.24
N GLY A 7 21.58 -17.44 -11.23
CA GLY A 7 21.30 -18.80 -11.66
C GLY A 7 20.90 -18.88 -13.13
N THR A 8 20.19 -19.93 -13.48
CA THR A 8 19.44 -20.07 -14.74
C THR A 8 17.99 -20.37 -14.45
N ALA A 9 17.11 -20.27 -15.45
CA ALA A 9 15.69 -20.61 -15.28
C ALA A 9 15.47 -22.03 -14.72
N ASP A 10 16.27 -23.02 -15.15
CA ASP A 10 16.17 -24.41 -14.68
C ASP A 10 16.92 -24.66 -13.35
N HIS A 11 17.89 -23.79 -13.04
CA HIS A 11 18.76 -23.91 -11.88
C HIS A 11 18.97 -22.53 -11.24
N PRO A 12 17.95 -21.98 -10.56
CA PRO A 12 18.08 -20.69 -9.90
C PRO A 12 19.12 -20.76 -8.78
N THR A 13 19.79 -19.64 -8.51
CA THR A 13 20.58 -19.50 -7.28
C THR A 13 19.62 -19.36 -6.12
N ARG A 14 19.83 -20.14 -5.04
CA ARG A 14 18.89 -20.20 -3.92
C ARG A 14 19.55 -19.74 -2.63
N LEU A 15 18.96 -18.74 -1.99
CA LEU A 15 19.29 -18.29 -0.64
C LEU A 15 18.13 -18.67 0.29
N LEU A 16 18.31 -19.77 1.02
CA LEU A 16 17.24 -20.40 1.79
C LEU A 16 17.56 -20.33 3.28
N GLY A 17 16.56 -20.01 4.09
CA GLY A 17 16.63 -20.23 5.53
C GLY A 17 16.79 -21.71 5.86
N GLU A 18 17.45 -22.00 6.99
CA GLU A 18 17.73 -23.37 7.44
C GLU A 18 16.45 -24.23 7.52
N ASN A 19 15.30 -23.60 7.85
CA ASN A 19 13.99 -24.27 7.99
C ASN A 19 13.03 -24.04 6.81
N TYR A 20 13.53 -23.62 5.64
CA TYR A 20 12.69 -23.17 4.52
C TYR A 20 11.58 -24.16 4.11
N ALA A 21 11.82 -25.47 4.24
CA ALA A 21 10.86 -26.50 3.83
C ALA A 21 9.52 -26.45 4.60
N SER A 22 9.53 -26.01 5.86
CA SER A 22 8.31 -25.82 6.66
C SER A 22 8.01 -24.36 6.97
N CYS A 23 9.05 -23.52 6.92
CA CYS A 23 9.07 -22.11 7.29
C CYS A 23 8.30 -21.74 8.57
N ASN A 24 8.32 -22.63 9.56
CA ASN A 24 7.76 -22.36 10.89
C ASN A 24 8.66 -21.42 11.73
N LYS A 25 9.91 -21.25 11.31
CA LYS A 25 10.87 -20.30 11.89
C LYS A 25 11.78 -19.78 10.78
N LYS A 26 11.81 -18.45 10.60
CA LYS A 26 12.70 -17.80 9.64
C LYS A 26 14.14 -17.81 10.17
N THR A 27 15.11 -17.95 9.27
CA THR A 27 16.52 -17.74 9.61
C THR A 27 16.80 -16.25 9.56
N GLN A 28 17.29 -15.69 10.66
CA GLN A 28 17.61 -14.28 10.74
C GLN A 28 19.00 -14.01 10.15
N LEU A 29 19.06 -13.06 9.21
CA LEU A 29 20.27 -12.40 8.74
C LEU A 29 20.19 -10.95 9.20
N PHE A 30 21.01 -10.56 10.17
CA PHE A 30 21.05 -9.18 10.64
C PHE A 30 22.32 -8.46 10.18
N GLY A 31 22.15 -7.20 9.77
CA GLY A 31 23.25 -6.29 9.49
C GLY A 31 23.66 -5.51 10.74
N GLY A 32 24.83 -4.86 10.69
CA GLY A 32 25.33 -4.06 11.80
C GLY A 32 26.52 -3.21 11.40
N TYR A 33 27.00 -2.38 12.32
CA TYR A 33 28.15 -1.49 12.14
C TYR A 33 28.07 -0.61 10.87
N GLY A 34 26.89 -0.08 10.55
CA GLY A 34 26.66 0.76 9.39
C GLY A 34 26.67 0.01 8.06
N LEU A 35 26.23 -1.25 8.06
CA LEU A 35 26.10 -2.04 6.83
C LEU A 35 25.13 -1.36 5.85
N ASP A 36 25.55 -1.19 4.61
CA ASP A 36 24.71 -0.58 3.59
C ASP A 36 23.52 -1.47 3.20
N ALA A 37 23.77 -2.73 2.85
CA ALA A 37 22.73 -3.69 2.46
C ALA A 37 23.01 -5.11 2.97
N ILE A 38 21.97 -5.81 3.41
CA ILE A 38 22.05 -7.22 3.86
C ILE A 38 22.14 -8.16 2.66
N ILE A 39 21.33 -7.95 1.62
CA ILE A 39 21.35 -8.71 0.37
C ILE A 39 21.51 -7.76 -0.81
N VAL A 40 22.46 -8.05 -1.70
CA VAL A 40 22.65 -7.32 -2.95
C VAL A 40 22.28 -8.22 -4.12
N LEU A 41 21.30 -7.79 -4.91
CA LEU A 41 20.85 -8.46 -6.13
C LEU A 41 21.16 -7.63 -7.39
N GLY A 42 21.86 -6.50 -7.28
CA GLY A 42 22.16 -5.63 -8.41
C GLY A 42 22.81 -6.39 -9.58
N GLY A 43 22.02 -6.67 -10.62
CA GLY A 43 22.43 -7.42 -11.81
C GLY A 43 22.28 -8.94 -11.74
N SER A 44 21.80 -9.46 -10.62
CA SER A 44 21.51 -10.88 -10.41
C SER A 44 20.24 -11.31 -11.15
N GLN A 45 20.23 -12.53 -11.70
CA GLN A 45 19.08 -13.09 -12.39
C GLN A 45 18.80 -14.52 -11.93
N HIS A 46 17.54 -14.95 -11.97
CA HIS A 46 17.13 -16.29 -11.54
C HIS A 46 17.57 -16.60 -10.10
N VAL A 47 17.04 -15.83 -9.15
CA VAL A 47 17.38 -15.95 -7.72
C VAL A 47 16.13 -16.21 -6.89
N ASP A 48 16.16 -17.26 -6.08
CA ASP A 48 15.12 -17.54 -5.09
C ASP A 48 15.63 -17.19 -3.68
N ILE A 49 14.87 -16.39 -2.95
CA ILE A 49 15.12 -16.04 -1.55
C ILE A 49 13.91 -16.47 -0.73
N GLU A 50 14.13 -17.36 0.24
CA GLU A 50 13.02 -17.99 0.96
C GLU A 50 13.29 -18.18 2.46
N CYS A 51 12.28 -17.89 3.28
CA CYS A 51 12.26 -18.16 4.71
C CYS A 51 13.35 -17.44 5.53
N LEU A 52 13.56 -16.16 5.24
CA LEU A 52 14.54 -15.31 5.93
C LEU A 52 13.89 -14.14 6.64
N GLU A 53 14.47 -13.77 7.77
CA GLU A 53 14.21 -12.52 8.47
C GLU A 53 15.44 -11.61 8.27
N LEU A 54 15.25 -10.41 7.75
CA LEU A 54 16.31 -9.42 7.50
C LEU A 54 16.09 -8.23 8.44
N THR A 55 17.07 -7.92 9.29
CA THR A 55 16.97 -6.84 10.30
C THR A 55 18.34 -6.26 10.65
N ASP A 56 18.44 -5.33 11.61
CA ASP A 56 19.72 -4.75 12.03
C ASP A 56 19.98 -4.72 13.54
N HIS A 57 19.03 -5.16 14.38
CA HIS A 57 19.18 -5.12 15.85
C HIS A 57 19.59 -3.74 16.38
N GLY A 58 19.23 -2.67 15.65
CA GLY A 58 19.52 -1.28 15.99
C GLY A 58 18.25 -0.55 16.44
N GLN A 59 18.44 0.49 17.27
CA GLN A 59 17.36 1.44 17.63
C GLN A 59 17.66 2.86 17.15
N CYS A 60 18.83 3.11 16.58
CA CYS A 60 19.11 4.44 16.04
C CYS A 60 18.47 4.58 14.65
N THR A 61 18.17 5.82 14.25
CA THR A 61 17.58 6.13 12.94
C THR A 61 18.51 6.95 12.07
N ARG A 62 18.36 6.82 10.75
CA ARG A 62 18.94 7.74 9.76
C ARG A 62 17.90 8.63 9.07
N ALA A 63 16.62 8.39 9.33
CA ALA A 63 15.56 9.35 9.07
C ALA A 63 15.69 10.55 10.02
N GLY A 64 14.96 11.64 9.77
CA GLY A 64 15.09 12.82 10.63
C GLY A 64 16.30 13.70 10.34
N ALA A 65 17.13 13.37 9.33
CA ALA A 65 18.41 14.04 9.06
C ALA A 65 19.35 14.16 10.29
N GLY A 66 19.28 13.20 11.22
CA GLY A 66 20.02 13.24 12.48
C GLY A 66 19.38 14.09 13.58
N TYR A 67 18.11 14.49 13.42
CA TYR A 67 17.30 15.13 14.44
C TYR A 67 16.18 14.19 14.91
N PRO A 68 16.09 13.89 16.22
CA PRO A 68 16.97 14.37 17.28
C PRO A 68 18.32 13.63 17.28
N ALA A 69 19.40 14.35 17.60
CA ALA A 69 20.76 13.78 17.63
C ALA A 69 20.92 12.61 18.61
N SER A 70 20.03 12.51 19.61
CA SER A 70 20.00 11.41 20.57
C SER A 70 19.50 10.08 19.98
N GLU A 71 18.74 10.11 18.89
CA GLU A 71 18.23 8.93 18.19
C GLU A 71 19.00 8.65 16.90
N GLY A 72 19.78 9.62 16.40
CA GLY A 72 20.52 9.51 15.15
C GLY A 72 21.65 8.47 15.21
N CYS A 73 21.79 7.67 14.15
CA CYS A 73 22.95 6.79 13.99
C CYS A 73 24.23 7.57 13.67
N SER A 74 25.34 7.23 14.33
CA SER A 74 26.67 7.70 13.94
C SER A 74 27.09 7.04 12.62
N SER A 75 27.29 7.86 11.58
CA SER A 75 27.89 7.45 10.30
C SER A 75 29.39 7.75 10.20
N SER A 76 30.00 8.22 11.29
CA SER A 76 31.45 8.44 11.42
C SER A 76 32.05 7.40 12.37
N TYR A 77 33.33 7.05 12.22
CA TYR A 77 33.97 6.09 13.14
C TYR A 77 34.10 6.68 14.56
N PRO A 78 33.69 5.98 15.62
CA PRO A 78 33.05 4.65 15.61
C PRO A 78 31.59 4.70 15.14
N LEU A 79 31.25 3.81 14.21
CA LEU A 79 29.89 3.70 13.65
C LEU A 79 28.93 3.16 14.71
N SER A 80 27.68 3.63 14.66
CA SER A 80 26.58 2.99 15.39
C SER A 80 26.29 1.60 14.79
N ASP A 81 25.61 0.76 15.57
CA ASP A 81 25.18 -0.56 15.12
C ASP A 81 23.81 -0.44 14.42
N TYR A 82 23.83 -0.50 13.10
CA TYR A 82 22.65 -0.42 12.24
C TYR A 82 22.95 -0.99 10.85
N ALA A 83 21.89 -1.23 10.08
CA ALA A 83 21.95 -1.48 8.64
C ALA A 83 20.97 -0.56 7.90
N SER A 84 21.28 -0.25 6.63
CA SER A 84 20.47 0.69 5.86
C SER A 84 19.38 0.00 5.05
N ILE A 85 19.71 -1.07 4.33
CA ILE A 85 18.82 -1.68 3.34
C ILE A 85 18.76 -3.21 3.48
N GLY A 86 17.58 -3.79 3.25
CA GLY A 86 17.37 -5.23 3.29
C GLY A 86 17.86 -5.87 2.01
N ILE A 87 17.24 -5.49 0.89
CA ILE A 87 17.57 -5.98 -0.45
C ILE A 87 17.81 -4.80 -1.40
N VAL A 88 18.94 -4.80 -2.10
CA VAL A 88 19.22 -3.84 -3.18
C VAL A 88 19.06 -4.51 -4.55
N THR A 89 18.32 -3.89 -5.44
CA THR A 89 18.11 -4.33 -6.84
C THR A 89 18.65 -3.30 -7.83
N SER A 90 18.47 -3.58 -9.12
CA SER A 90 18.79 -2.66 -10.22
C SER A 90 17.95 -3.01 -11.44
N ASN A 91 17.93 -2.14 -12.44
CA ASN A 91 17.28 -2.38 -13.73
C ASN A 91 17.86 -3.57 -14.56
N LYS A 92 18.82 -4.31 -14.00
CA LYS A 92 19.35 -5.58 -14.55
C LYS A 92 18.98 -6.80 -13.71
N THR A 93 18.27 -6.59 -12.60
CA THR A 93 17.85 -7.63 -11.67
C THR A 93 16.53 -8.22 -12.15
N ALA A 94 16.48 -9.51 -12.46
CA ALA A 94 15.31 -10.12 -13.10
C ALA A 94 15.09 -11.56 -12.63
N ASP A 95 13.86 -12.05 -12.78
CA ASP A 95 13.47 -13.41 -12.46
C ASP A 95 13.82 -13.79 -11.01
N VAL A 96 13.30 -12.99 -10.07
CA VAL A 96 13.53 -13.16 -8.64
C VAL A 96 12.26 -13.67 -7.96
N THR A 97 12.41 -14.69 -7.12
CA THR A 97 11.34 -15.15 -6.22
C THR A 97 11.67 -14.74 -4.78
N LEU A 98 10.76 -14.02 -4.13
CA LEU A 98 10.82 -13.70 -2.71
C LEU A 98 9.66 -14.43 -2.01
N ARG A 99 9.96 -15.34 -1.08
CA ARG A 99 8.91 -16.09 -0.36
C ARG A 99 9.14 -16.15 1.16
N ASN A 100 8.08 -15.96 1.94
CA ASN A 100 8.11 -16.11 3.40
C ASN A 100 9.21 -15.24 4.04
N LEU A 101 9.27 -13.96 3.65
CA LEU A 101 10.29 -13.03 4.15
C LEU A 101 9.72 -12.07 5.18
N ASP A 102 10.54 -11.68 6.15
CA ASP A 102 10.25 -10.58 7.06
C ASP A 102 11.43 -9.61 7.03
N ILE A 103 11.24 -8.39 6.56
CA ILE A 103 12.30 -7.40 6.34
C ILE A 103 11.96 -6.16 7.14
N HIS A 104 12.69 -5.90 8.22
CA HIS A 104 12.30 -4.88 9.19
C HIS A 104 13.42 -4.27 10.01
N GLY A 105 13.13 -3.14 10.63
CA GLY A 105 14.03 -2.45 11.57
C GLY A 105 15.17 -1.66 10.92
N LEU A 106 15.22 -1.63 9.58
CA LEU A 106 16.34 -1.02 8.87
C LEU A 106 16.23 0.50 8.86
N THR A 107 17.36 1.19 8.96
CA THR A 107 17.38 2.66 9.00
C THR A 107 16.96 3.35 7.70
N SER A 108 16.83 2.60 6.60
CA SER A 108 16.41 3.13 5.30
C SER A 108 15.28 2.30 4.68
N ARG A 109 15.57 1.32 3.82
CA ARG A 109 14.56 0.65 2.99
C ARG A 109 14.51 -0.84 3.22
N GLY A 110 13.31 -1.43 3.17
CA GLY A 110 13.18 -2.88 3.06
C GLY A 110 13.81 -3.37 1.75
N ILE A 111 13.34 -2.82 0.63
CA ILE A 111 13.88 -3.09 -0.71
C ILE A 111 14.13 -1.77 -1.44
N LEU A 112 15.31 -1.62 -2.04
CA LEU A 112 15.70 -0.42 -2.78
C LEU A 112 16.15 -0.74 -4.21
N GLY A 113 15.60 -0.01 -5.17
CA GLY A 113 16.08 0.11 -6.53
C GLY A 113 15.09 -0.39 -7.60
N ALA A 114 15.35 0.05 -8.83
CA ALA A 114 14.65 -0.44 -10.01
C ALA A 114 14.79 -1.95 -10.21
N ILE A 115 13.96 -2.52 -11.09
CA ILE A 115 14.05 -3.94 -11.49
C ILE A 115 14.15 -4.08 -13.01
N GLY A 116 14.79 -5.15 -13.45
CA GLY A 116 15.02 -5.45 -14.87
C GLY A 116 14.03 -6.43 -15.49
N GLY A 117 13.26 -7.16 -14.68
CA GLY A 117 12.35 -8.19 -15.15
C GLY A 117 11.31 -8.57 -14.09
N VAL A 118 10.96 -9.86 -14.01
CA VAL A 118 9.87 -10.33 -13.16
C VAL A 118 10.34 -10.56 -11.72
N PHE A 119 9.55 -10.08 -10.77
CA PHE A 119 9.62 -10.43 -9.35
C PHE A 119 8.33 -11.17 -8.97
N THR A 120 8.46 -12.36 -8.39
CA THR A 120 7.36 -13.09 -7.77
C THR A 120 7.51 -12.99 -6.27
N VAL A 121 6.51 -12.44 -5.58
CA VAL A 121 6.57 -12.10 -4.15
C VAL A 121 5.41 -12.77 -3.45
N ASP A 122 5.68 -13.61 -2.45
CA ASP A 122 4.64 -14.39 -1.76
C ASP A 122 4.89 -14.45 -0.25
N HIS A 123 3.92 -14.03 0.55
CA HIS A 123 4.02 -13.99 2.02
C HIS A 123 5.27 -13.22 2.49
N VAL A 124 5.39 -11.97 2.05
CA VAL A 124 6.51 -11.09 2.40
C VAL A 124 6.00 -9.93 3.24
N ARG A 125 6.72 -9.62 4.32
CA ARG A 125 6.48 -8.46 5.17
C ARG A 125 7.65 -7.49 5.08
N LEU A 126 7.35 -6.22 4.83
CA LEU A 126 8.27 -5.08 4.92
C LEU A 126 7.74 -4.19 6.04
N GLY A 127 8.43 -4.14 7.18
CA GLY A 127 7.91 -3.50 8.39
C GLY A 127 8.91 -2.56 9.05
N PHE A 128 8.50 -1.45 9.64
CA PHE A 128 9.36 -0.62 10.51
C PHE A 128 10.73 -0.26 9.87
N ASN A 129 10.73 0.05 8.58
CA ASN A 129 11.91 0.55 7.89
C ASN A 129 11.86 2.08 7.95
N GLY A 130 12.94 2.71 8.43
CA GLY A 130 12.97 4.13 8.77
C GLY A 130 12.67 5.09 7.62
N MET A 131 12.71 4.64 6.37
CA MET A 131 12.26 5.39 5.19
C MET A 131 11.09 4.69 4.50
N ALA A 132 11.34 3.80 3.54
CA ALA A 132 10.30 3.22 2.70
C ALA A 132 10.28 1.69 2.81
N GLY A 133 9.13 1.08 2.53
CA GLY A 133 9.03 -0.37 2.45
C GLY A 133 9.77 -0.89 1.22
N TRP A 134 9.23 -0.60 0.04
CA TRP A 134 9.85 -0.88 -1.26
C TRP A 134 9.92 0.39 -2.10
N ASP A 135 11.14 0.88 -2.31
CA ASP A 135 11.43 2.08 -3.07
C ASP A 135 12.10 1.72 -4.40
N PHE A 136 11.45 1.97 -5.53
CA PHE A 136 12.04 1.73 -6.85
C PHE A 136 12.96 2.87 -7.30
N ASP A 137 13.02 3.98 -6.56
CA ASP A 137 13.95 5.07 -6.80
C ASP A 137 15.24 4.86 -6.01
N ASP A 138 16.34 4.58 -6.72
CA ASP A 138 17.67 4.49 -6.11
C ASP A 138 18.32 5.86 -5.84
N GLY A 139 17.58 6.95 -6.08
CA GLY A 139 18.06 8.33 -5.98
C GLY A 139 18.89 8.79 -7.18
N ASN A 140 19.05 7.95 -8.21
CA ASN A 140 19.82 8.26 -9.41
C ASN A 140 18.92 8.41 -10.65
N GLY A 141 17.59 8.33 -10.50
CA GLY A 141 16.66 8.33 -11.62
C GLY A 141 16.76 7.07 -12.48
N THR A 142 17.24 5.97 -11.91
CA THR A 142 17.31 4.68 -12.62
C THR A 142 15.90 4.15 -12.82
N ALA A 143 15.41 4.17 -14.06
CA ALA A 143 14.14 3.54 -14.39
C ALA A 143 14.26 2.01 -14.44
N SER A 144 13.20 1.31 -14.03
CA SER A 144 13.01 -0.11 -14.29
C SER A 144 12.88 -0.39 -15.78
N SER A 145 13.14 -1.62 -16.20
CA SER A 145 13.01 -2.03 -17.60
C SER A 145 11.55 -1.96 -18.09
N PRO A 146 11.27 -1.77 -19.39
CA PRO A 146 9.91 -1.61 -19.90
C PRO A 146 8.90 -2.71 -19.53
N ASP A 147 9.37 -3.95 -19.35
CA ASP A 147 8.53 -5.11 -19.00
C ASP A 147 8.68 -5.54 -17.53
N ALA A 148 9.32 -4.69 -16.70
CA ALA A 148 9.45 -4.89 -15.26
C ALA A 148 8.08 -5.16 -14.64
N THR A 149 8.00 -6.27 -13.87
CA THR A 149 6.73 -6.73 -13.32
C THR A 149 6.93 -7.26 -11.92
N VAL A 150 6.13 -6.78 -10.98
CA VAL A 150 5.96 -7.40 -9.66
C VAL A 150 4.63 -8.17 -9.66
N ASN A 151 4.70 -9.45 -9.30
CA ASN A 151 3.54 -10.29 -9.02
C ASN A 151 3.55 -10.65 -7.54
N ALA A 152 2.72 -9.97 -6.75
CA ALA A 152 2.66 -10.12 -5.31
C ALA A 152 1.39 -10.85 -4.85
N SER A 153 1.56 -11.78 -3.91
CA SER A 153 0.50 -12.35 -3.09
C SER A 153 0.86 -12.25 -1.62
N TYR A 154 -0.07 -11.84 -0.75
CA TYR A 154 0.19 -11.73 0.70
C TYR A 154 1.42 -10.85 1.04
N LEU A 155 1.60 -9.73 0.31
CA LEU A 155 2.59 -8.72 0.62
C LEU A 155 2.03 -7.77 1.69
N THR A 156 2.72 -7.64 2.83
CA THR A 156 2.41 -6.62 3.83
C THR A 156 3.52 -5.58 3.83
N VAL A 157 3.15 -4.31 3.68
CA VAL A 157 4.06 -3.19 3.86
C VAL A 157 3.50 -2.26 4.93
N GLU A 158 4.22 -2.12 6.02
CA GLU A 158 3.71 -1.41 7.19
C GLU A 158 4.74 -0.59 7.94
N TRP A 159 4.31 0.49 8.56
CA TRP A 159 5.15 1.31 9.44
C TRP A 159 6.44 1.81 8.75
N SER A 160 6.40 2.00 7.42
CA SER A 160 7.48 2.66 6.71
C SER A 160 7.57 4.11 7.16
N GLY A 161 8.79 4.57 7.43
CA GLY A 161 9.06 5.87 8.04
C GLY A 161 9.15 5.82 9.57
N CYS A 162 8.98 4.65 10.18
CA CYS A 162 9.15 4.42 11.60
C CYS A 162 10.36 3.54 11.88
N ASN A 163 11.18 3.96 12.84
CA ASN A 163 12.27 3.15 13.37
C ASN A 163 11.72 2.07 14.31
N GLU A 164 12.28 0.87 14.24
CA GLU A 164 11.92 -0.21 15.15
C GLU A 164 12.52 0.01 16.55
N GLU A 165 11.78 -0.36 17.58
CA GLU A 165 12.27 -0.46 18.94
C GLU A 165 13.22 -1.64 19.08
N TYR A 166 14.40 -1.42 19.68
CA TYR A 166 15.31 -2.51 19.98
C TYR A 166 16.04 -2.30 21.33
N PRO A 167 15.99 -3.26 22.27
CA PRO A 167 15.24 -4.53 22.19
C PRO A 167 13.72 -4.33 22.15
N ILE A 168 13.02 -5.14 21.36
CA ILE A 168 11.56 -5.09 21.23
C ILE A 168 10.92 -5.39 22.59
N SER A 169 10.11 -4.46 23.08
CA SER A 169 9.34 -4.60 24.32
C SER A 169 7.85 -4.31 24.13
N HIS A 170 7.51 -3.57 23.08
CA HIS A 170 6.15 -3.20 22.67
C HIS A 170 5.60 -4.17 21.60
N SER A 171 4.29 -4.42 21.62
CA SER A 171 3.64 -5.26 20.59
C SER A 171 3.54 -4.58 19.22
N THR A 172 3.68 -3.25 19.20
CA THR A 172 3.86 -2.45 17.98
C THR A 172 5.16 -1.66 18.16
N PRO A 173 6.31 -2.19 17.73
CA PRO A 173 7.62 -1.63 18.05
C PRO A 173 7.99 -0.39 17.22
N ALA A 174 7.06 0.54 16.97
CA ALA A 174 7.37 1.83 16.35
C ALA A 174 8.00 2.76 17.41
N PHE A 175 9.33 2.89 17.44
CA PHE A 175 10.03 3.70 18.43
C PHE A 175 9.89 5.21 18.16
N SER A 176 10.25 5.63 16.94
CA SER A 176 10.08 7.01 16.48
C SER A 176 9.80 7.03 14.98
N CYS A 177 8.85 7.86 14.58
CA CYS A 177 8.39 7.98 13.21
C CYS A 177 8.60 9.39 12.69
N PHE A 178 9.02 9.49 11.43
CA PHE A 178 9.35 10.74 10.76
C PHE A 178 8.56 10.86 9.47
N ASP A 179 7.99 12.04 9.23
CA ASP A 179 7.40 12.37 7.94
C ASP A 179 8.30 13.33 7.15
N GLN A 180 7.85 13.72 5.97
CA GLN A 180 8.59 14.58 5.05
C GLN A 180 8.98 15.95 5.64
N ASN A 181 8.19 16.54 6.55
CA ASN A 181 8.56 17.82 7.19
C ASN A 181 9.76 17.65 8.13
N ASP A 182 9.92 16.46 8.69
CA ASP A 182 11.02 16.08 9.56
C ASP A 182 12.01 15.16 8.80
N ALA A 183 12.22 15.42 7.49
CA ALA A 183 13.20 14.73 6.64
C ALA A 183 13.04 13.19 6.55
N GLY A 184 11.85 12.67 6.81
CA GLY A 184 11.42 11.33 6.46
C GLY A 184 10.97 11.21 5.00
N TYR A 185 10.66 9.99 4.59
CA TYR A 185 10.03 9.71 3.29
C TYR A 185 8.75 8.89 3.51
N GLY A 186 8.83 7.66 4.01
CA GLY A 186 7.66 7.02 4.62
C GLY A 186 6.67 6.37 3.66
N ASP A 187 6.94 6.26 2.36
CA ASP A 187 6.07 5.53 1.45
C ASP A 187 6.16 4.02 1.71
N GLY A 188 5.02 3.34 1.67
CA GLY A 188 5.01 1.87 1.69
C GLY A 188 5.66 1.33 0.41
N VAL A 189 5.10 1.67 -0.73
CA VAL A 189 5.72 1.47 -2.05
C VAL A 189 5.89 2.81 -2.73
N GLY A 190 7.08 3.11 -3.24
CA GLY A 190 7.40 4.37 -3.91
C GLY A 190 8.13 4.16 -5.24
N THR A 191 7.99 5.12 -6.16
CA THR A 191 8.64 5.07 -7.47
C THR A 191 9.09 6.45 -7.92
N SER A 192 10.22 6.51 -8.65
CA SER A 192 10.53 7.60 -9.58
C SER A 192 9.80 7.40 -10.91
N ASP A 193 10.05 8.28 -11.89
CA ASP A 193 9.51 8.13 -13.24
C ASP A 193 10.00 6.83 -13.89
N THR A 194 9.16 5.79 -13.87
CA THR A 194 9.54 4.42 -14.29
C THR A 194 8.39 3.65 -14.94
N PRO A 195 8.63 2.77 -15.93
CA PRO A 195 7.66 1.71 -16.24
C PRO A 195 7.65 0.68 -15.10
N LEU A 196 6.48 0.17 -14.72
CA LEU A 196 6.36 -0.91 -13.75
C LEU A 196 4.95 -1.51 -13.80
N ASN A 197 4.84 -2.78 -14.18
CA ASN A 197 3.61 -3.53 -13.95
C ASN A 197 3.57 -4.03 -12.51
N PHE A 198 2.41 -3.96 -11.88
CA PHE A 198 2.24 -4.42 -10.50
C PHE A 198 0.92 -5.18 -10.37
N THR A 199 1.02 -6.45 -9.97
CA THR A 199 -0.14 -7.22 -9.53
C THR A 199 -0.01 -7.56 -8.06
N CYS A 200 -1.13 -7.49 -7.35
CA CYS A 200 -1.20 -7.67 -5.92
C CYS A 200 -2.54 -8.33 -5.56
N ASP A 201 -2.46 -9.44 -4.86
CA ASP A 201 -3.60 -10.18 -4.33
C ASP A 201 -3.40 -10.46 -2.84
N HIS A 202 -4.39 -10.15 -1.99
CA HIS A 202 -4.27 -10.26 -0.53
C HIS A 202 -3.12 -9.43 0.09
N CYS A 203 -2.77 -8.27 -0.48
CA CYS A 203 -1.76 -7.39 0.12
C CYS A 203 -2.35 -6.42 1.13
N VAL A 204 -1.48 -5.88 2.00
CA VAL A 204 -1.81 -4.90 3.02
C VAL A 204 -0.79 -3.77 3.00
N PHE A 205 -1.25 -2.52 2.89
CA PHE A 205 -0.40 -1.33 3.01
C PHE A 205 -0.91 -0.46 4.16
N ARG A 206 -0.18 -0.38 5.28
CA ARG A 206 -0.73 0.27 6.48
C ARG A 206 0.25 1.07 7.32
N TYR A 207 -0.24 2.13 7.93
CA TYR A 207 0.49 2.90 8.94
C TYR A 207 1.86 3.42 8.44
N ASN A 208 1.99 3.68 7.14
CA ASN A 208 3.18 4.30 6.57
C ASN A 208 3.10 5.83 6.78
N THR A 209 4.23 6.49 7.06
CA THR A 209 4.27 7.93 7.40
C THR A 209 4.08 8.85 6.19
N GLN A 210 3.93 8.28 5.00
CA GLN A 210 3.43 8.94 3.80
C GLN A 210 2.38 8.03 3.13
N ASP A 211 2.52 7.71 1.85
CA ASP A 211 1.49 7.02 1.08
C ASP A 211 1.58 5.49 1.28
N GLY A 212 0.45 4.79 1.18
CA GLY A 212 0.43 3.34 1.33
C GLY A 212 1.07 2.63 0.14
N PHE A 213 0.52 2.89 -1.05
CA PHE A 213 0.99 2.35 -2.32
C PHE A 213 1.08 3.48 -3.34
N ASP A 214 2.29 4.01 -3.56
CA ASP A 214 2.55 5.13 -4.46
C ASP A 214 3.25 4.70 -5.76
N LEU A 215 2.45 4.53 -6.80
CA LEU A 215 2.92 4.35 -8.18
C LEU A 215 2.58 5.57 -9.05
N LEU A 216 2.39 6.77 -8.48
CA LEU A 216 1.99 7.99 -9.21
C LEU A 216 2.92 8.32 -10.39
N HIS A 217 4.20 8.01 -10.24
CA HIS A 217 5.25 8.28 -11.21
C HIS A 217 5.43 7.19 -12.26
N THR A 218 4.59 6.16 -12.24
CA THR A 218 4.59 5.14 -13.28
C THR A 218 3.70 5.52 -14.46
N SER A 219 4.07 5.07 -15.67
CA SER A 219 3.28 5.34 -16.87
C SER A 219 3.30 4.17 -17.84
N GLY A 220 2.27 4.09 -18.69
CA GLY A 220 2.19 3.08 -19.75
C GLY A 220 2.04 1.64 -19.26
N SER A 221 1.84 1.44 -17.96
CA SER A 221 1.93 0.15 -17.26
C SER A 221 0.55 -0.45 -16.94
N LEU A 222 0.53 -1.67 -16.42
CA LEU A 222 -0.66 -2.40 -15.97
C LEU A 222 -0.64 -2.62 -14.46
N ILE A 223 -1.75 -2.29 -13.80
CA ILE A 223 -1.99 -2.58 -12.39
C ILE A 223 -3.18 -3.51 -12.23
N SER A 224 -3.03 -4.51 -11.35
CA SER A 224 -4.16 -5.30 -10.83
C SER A 224 -4.02 -5.47 -9.32
N ILE A 225 -4.88 -4.80 -8.54
CA ILE A 225 -4.97 -4.94 -7.08
C ILE A 225 -6.30 -5.64 -6.77
N LYS A 226 -6.23 -6.80 -6.12
CA LYS A 226 -7.39 -7.59 -5.73
C LYS A 226 -7.31 -8.04 -4.29
N ASN A 227 -8.47 -8.19 -3.64
CA ASN A 227 -8.56 -8.78 -2.29
C ASN A 227 -7.64 -8.11 -1.26
N SER A 228 -7.28 -6.84 -1.46
CA SER A 228 -6.22 -6.16 -0.73
C SER A 228 -6.76 -5.02 0.10
N SER A 229 -5.96 -4.54 1.05
CA SER A 229 -6.33 -3.45 1.95
C SER A 229 -5.26 -2.38 2.04
N SER A 230 -5.69 -1.13 2.21
CA SER A 230 -4.81 -0.02 2.56
C SER A 230 -5.50 0.91 3.54
N TYR A 231 -4.82 1.20 4.65
CA TYR A 231 -5.39 1.94 5.77
C TYR A 231 -4.37 2.58 6.70
N GLY A 232 -4.76 3.69 7.33
CA GLY A 232 -3.95 4.35 8.37
C GLY A 232 -2.64 4.97 7.88
N ASN A 233 -2.38 4.98 6.57
CA ASN A 233 -1.25 5.68 5.98
C ASN A 233 -1.47 7.18 6.07
N MET A 234 -0.44 7.96 6.39
CA MET A 234 -0.57 9.41 6.60
C MET A 234 -0.89 10.21 5.33
N GLY A 235 -0.51 9.66 4.18
CA GLY A 235 -0.85 10.16 2.86
C GLY A 235 -2.07 9.44 2.26
N GLN A 236 -2.09 9.36 0.94
CA GLN A 236 -3.10 8.63 0.20
C GLN A 236 -2.90 7.12 0.37
N GLN A 237 -4.02 6.39 0.44
CA GLN A 237 -3.99 4.93 0.61
C GLN A 237 -3.51 4.24 -0.67
N TRP A 238 -3.86 4.81 -1.82
CA TRP A 238 -3.54 4.29 -3.15
C TRP A 238 -3.26 5.44 -4.12
N LYS A 239 -2.13 5.36 -4.84
CA LYS A 239 -1.83 6.25 -5.97
C LYS A 239 -1.41 5.46 -7.20
N PHE A 240 -2.07 5.73 -8.31
CA PHE A 240 -1.77 5.12 -9.59
C PHE A 240 -1.38 6.20 -10.60
N GLY A 241 -0.22 6.03 -11.24
CA GLY A 241 0.21 6.88 -12.34
C GLY A 241 -0.61 6.70 -13.62
N ALA A 242 -0.07 7.17 -14.74
CA ALA A 242 -0.76 7.19 -16.04
C ALA A 242 -0.78 5.81 -16.70
N MET A 243 -1.58 4.90 -16.15
CA MET A 243 -1.64 3.49 -16.56
C MET A 243 -2.30 3.29 -17.93
N LYS A 244 -2.01 2.15 -18.57
CA LYS A 244 -2.83 1.60 -19.66
C LYS A 244 -3.98 0.74 -19.16
N GLY A 245 -3.84 0.16 -17.96
CA GLY A 245 -4.83 -0.72 -17.37
C GLY A 245 -4.80 -0.67 -15.86
N VAL A 246 -5.95 -0.47 -15.23
CA VAL A 246 -6.14 -0.64 -13.78
C VAL A 246 -7.30 -1.61 -13.56
N VAL A 247 -7.03 -2.67 -12.81
CA VAL A 247 -8.04 -3.54 -12.21
C VAL A 247 -7.95 -3.39 -10.70
N PHE A 248 -8.93 -2.74 -10.10
CA PHE A 248 -9.03 -2.51 -8.67
C PHE A 248 -10.32 -3.12 -8.16
N GLN A 249 -10.25 -4.36 -7.68
CA GLN A 249 -11.44 -5.14 -7.34
C GLN A 249 -11.38 -5.75 -5.96
N ASN A 250 -12.52 -5.77 -5.27
CA ASN A 250 -12.65 -6.50 -4.02
C ASN A 250 -11.68 -6.02 -2.93
N ASN A 251 -11.35 -4.72 -2.94
CA ASN A 251 -10.39 -4.13 -2.01
C ASN A 251 -11.09 -3.35 -0.90
N LEU A 252 -10.40 -3.24 0.25
CA LEU A 252 -10.79 -2.42 1.38
C LEU A 252 -9.91 -1.18 1.46
N THR A 253 -10.52 -0.03 1.71
CA THR A 253 -9.80 1.21 1.95
C THR A 253 -10.36 1.90 3.17
N VAL A 254 -9.51 2.14 4.17
CA VAL A 254 -9.85 2.98 5.32
C VAL A 254 -8.96 4.21 5.29
N ASN A 255 -9.48 5.31 4.73
CA ASN A 255 -8.75 6.57 4.62
C ASN A 255 -8.86 7.39 5.91
N ASN A 256 -8.10 6.97 6.92
CA ASN A 256 -7.88 7.69 8.17
C ASN A 256 -6.45 8.24 8.20
N CYS A 257 -6.15 9.17 7.30
CA CYS A 257 -4.79 9.71 7.09
C CYS A 257 -4.20 10.51 8.27
N SER A 258 -4.98 10.76 9.32
CA SER A 258 -4.50 11.29 10.60
C SER A 258 -4.40 10.20 11.69
N ARG A 259 -4.54 8.92 11.36
CA ARG A 259 -4.59 7.84 12.37
C ARG A 259 -3.38 7.84 13.28
N MET A 260 -2.20 8.09 12.72
CA MET A 260 -0.94 8.09 13.46
C MET A 260 -0.73 9.36 14.31
N SER A 261 -1.66 10.32 14.30
CA SER A 261 -1.62 11.51 15.17
C SER A 261 -2.10 11.26 16.61
N ALA A 262 -2.67 10.07 16.86
CA ALA A 262 -3.22 9.67 18.14
C ALA A 262 -2.48 8.45 18.71
N PRO A 263 -2.60 8.16 20.02
CA PRO A 263 -2.05 6.95 20.60
C PRO A 263 -2.45 5.68 19.81
N PHE A 264 -1.51 4.76 19.68
CA PHE A 264 -1.69 3.51 18.97
C PHE A 264 -1.58 2.34 19.97
N PRO A 265 -2.57 1.43 20.02
CA PRO A 265 -2.52 0.30 20.94
C PRO A 265 -1.22 -0.49 20.78
N GLY A 266 -0.48 -0.61 21.89
CA GLY A 266 0.74 -1.41 21.93
C GLY A 266 2.00 -0.72 21.38
N ALA A 267 1.94 0.52 20.89
CA ALA A 267 3.11 1.31 20.52
C ALA A 267 3.65 2.11 21.72
N PRO A 268 4.96 2.40 21.79
CA PRO A 268 5.52 3.24 22.84
C PRO A 268 4.95 4.66 22.79
N GLU A 269 4.87 5.29 23.97
CA GLU A 269 4.42 6.68 24.08
C GLU A 269 5.34 7.62 23.30
N GLY A 270 4.73 8.49 22.47
CA GLY A 270 5.45 9.49 21.68
C GLY A 270 6.07 8.97 20.38
N TYR A 271 5.73 7.77 19.89
CA TYR A 271 6.21 7.30 18.58
C TYR A 271 5.96 8.31 17.44
N HIS A 272 4.86 9.07 17.52
CA HIS A 272 4.40 10.05 16.52
C HIS A 272 4.91 11.48 16.74
N ARG A 273 5.90 11.70 17.60
CA ARG A 273 6.34 13.06 17.99
C ARG A 273 6.94 13.90 16.85
N TYR A 274 7.40 13.27 15.77
CA TYR A 274 7.93 13.91 14.56
C TYR A 274 7.02 13.72 13.34
N LEU A 275 5.73 13.56 13.61
CA LEU A 275 4.68 13.51 12.60
C LEU A 275 3.83 14.78 12.71
N SER A 276 3.74 15.52 11.61
CA SER A 276 3.07 16.81 11.46
C SER A 276 2.34 16.97 10.12
N LEU A 277 2.71 16.20 9.10
CA LEU A 277 2.21 16.28 7.72
C LEU A 277 1.10 15.25 7.44
N PHE A 278 0.16 15.11 8.36
CA PHE A 278 -1.01 14.25 8.18
C PHE A 278 -1.88 14.73 7.02
N CYS A 279 -2.45 13.78 6.28
CA CYS A 279 -3.39 14.05 5.20
C CYS A 279 -2.85 15.04 4.14
N ARG A 280 -1.57 14.87 3.76
CA ARG A 280 -0.95 15.60 2.64
C ARG A 280 -1.78 15.43 1.36
N ALA A 281 -1.62 16.37 0.43
CA ALA A 281 -2.34 16.38 -0.85
C ALA A 281 -3.86 16.26 -0.64
N ALA A 282 -4.39 17.16 0.20
CA ALA A 282 -5.81 17.28 0.52
C ALA A 282 -6.45 16.05 1.22
N GLY A 283 -5.64 15.09 1.67
CA GLY A 283 -6.08 13.90 2.40
C GLY A 283 -6.90 12.94 1.56
N GLU A 284 -6.67 12.92 0.24
CA GLU A 284 -7.44 12.11 -0.70
C GLU A 284 -7.23 10.61 -0.43
N GLY A 285 -8.27 9.80 -0.65
CA GLY A 285 -8.15 8.36 -0.43
C GLY A 285 -7.38 7.65 -1.52
N ILE A 286 -7.87 7.80 -2.75
CA ILE A 286 -7.41 7.08 -3.94
C ILE A 286 -7.14 8.11 -5.05
N ALA A 287 -5.90 8.26 -5.49
CA ALA A 287 -5.58 9.14 -6.61
C ALA A 287 -5.15 8.32 -7.83
N PHE A 288 -5.65 8.65 -9.01
CA PHE A 288 -5.19 8.01 -10.24
C PHE A 288 -5.26 8.90 -11.46
N ARG A 289 -4.32 8.68 -12.39
CA ARG A 289 -4.27 9.36 -13.68
C ARG A 289 -4.91 8.50 -14.76
N ILE A 290 -5.77 9.11 -15.57
CA ILE A 290 -6.37 8.47 -16.74
C ILE A 290 -5.72 8.94 -18.05
N THR A 291 -5.86 8.13 -19.10
CA THR A 291 -5.29 8.35 -20.45
C THR A 291 -6.30 7.91 -21.51
N ASP A 292 -6.21 8.48 -22.73
CA ASP A 292 -7.09 8.14 -23.86
C ASP A 292 -7.09 6.65 -24.26
N SER A 293 -5.99 5.93 -24.02
CA SER A 293 -5.88 4.50 -24.31
C SER A 293 -6.14 3.61 -23.10
N GLY A 294 -6.36 4.20 -21.92
CA GLY A 294 -6.44 3.48 -20.66
C GLY A 294 -7.81 2.85 -20.39
N THR A 295 -7.79 1.69 -19.74
CA THR A 295 -8.98 1.01 -19.20
C THR A 295 -8.87 0.88 -17.69
N TYR A 296 -9.87 1.37 -16.96
CA TYR A 296 -9.87 1.47 -15.50
C TYR A 296 -11.14 0.81 -14.94
N LEU A 297 -10.97 -0.25 -14.16
CA LEU A 297 -12.06 -0.98 -13.52
C LEU A 297 -11.93 -0.86 -12.01
N PHE A 298 -12.87 -0.16 -11.38
CA PHE A 298 -13.05 -0.09 -9.94
C PHE A 298 -14.36 -0.79 -9.59
N GLN A 299 -14.28 -2.01 -9.07
CA GLN A 299 -15.47 -2.81 -8.83
C GLN A 299 -15.47 -3.60 -7.53
N ASN A 300 -16.60 -3.64 -6.83
CA ASN A 300 -16.75 -4.36 -5.57
C ASN A 300 -15.76 -3.90 -4.48
N ASN A 301 -15.46 -2.61 -4.41
CA ASN A 301 -14.59 -2.09 -3.35
C ASN A 301 -15.41 -1.48 -2.21
N SER A 302 -14.86 -1.54 -1.00
CA SER A 302 -15.40 -0.88 0.18
C SER A 302 -14.45 0.20 0.66
N PHE A 303 -14.95 1.44 0.72
CA PHE A 303 -14.22 2.62 1.17
C PHE A 303 -14.91 3.22 2.39
N ALA A 304 -14.12 3.55 3.41
CA ALA A 304 -14.53 4.44 4.48
C ALA A 304 -13.42 5.42 4.79
N GLY A 305 -13.77 6.67 5.12
CA GLY A 305 -12.76 7.61 5.60
C GLY A 305 -13.16 9.06 5.43
N TYR A 306 -12.19 9.92 5.63
CA TYR A 306 -12.34 11.36 5.53
C TYR A 306 -11.28 11.94 4.58
N GLY A 307 -11.27 13.26 4.42
CA GLY A 307 -10.41 13.98 3.48
C GLY A 307 -11.23 14.90 2.59
N THR A 308 -10.60 15.53 1.61
CA THR A 308 -11.32 16.38 0.67
C THR A 308 -12.17 15.55 -0.29
N THR A 309 -11.64 14.41 -0.75
CA THR A 309 -12.22 13.54 -1.77
C THR A 309 -11.90 12.07 -1.47
N SER A 310 -12.76 11.14 -1.90
CA SER A 310 -12.45 9.70 -1.84
C SER A 310 -11.60 9.26 -3.04
N TYR A 311 -11.91 9.81 -4.22
CA TYR A 311 -11.21 9.55 -5.47
C TYR A 311 -10.79 10.87 -6.14
N ASP A 312 -9.49 11.05 -6.34
CA ASP A 312 -8.92 12.07 -7.25
C ASP A 312 -8.61 11.43 -8.60
N ILE A 313 -9.29 11.91 -9.64
CA ILE A 313 -9.13 11.44 -11.01
C ILE A 313 -8.57 12.58 -11.85
N SER A 314 -7.32 12.46 -12.25
CA SER A 314 -6.62 13.48 -13.05
C SER A 314 -6.34 13.01 -14.48
N CYS A 315 -6.31 13.95 -15.42
CA CYS A 315 -6.00 13.65 -16.80
C CYS A 315 -4.50 13.70 -17.11
N TRP A 316 -3.98 12.65 -17.77
CA TRP A 316 -2.65 12.66 -18.35
C TRP A 316 -2.68 12.93 -19.86
N ILE A 317 -2.25 14.13 -20.26
CA ILE A 317 -2.16 14.63 -21.64
C ILE A 317 -3.52 14.75 -22.37
N SER A 318 -4.23 13.65 -22.60
CA SER A 318 -5.56 13.60 -23.24
C SER A 318 -6.37 12.42 -22.71
N CYS A 319 -7.64 12.68 -22.34
CA CYS A 319 -8.50 11.72 -21.63
C CYS A 319 -9.95 11.73 -22.10
N LYS A 320 -10.17 12.03 -23.38
CA LYS A 320 -11.49 12.03 -24.03
C LYS A 320 -11.98 10.62 -24.38
N LYS A 321 -11.09 9.62 -24.37
CA LYS A 321 -11.38 8.23 -24.79
C LYS A 321 -11.12 7.19 -23.71
N ALA A 322 -10.74 7.61 -22.50
CA ALA A 322 -10.51 6.71 -21.38
C ALA A 322 -11.77 5.87 -21.11
N THR A 323 -11.58 4.59 -20.80
CA THR A 323 -12.69 3.71 -20.39
C THR A 323 -12.65 3.53 -18.88
N VAL A 324 -13.46 4.30 -18.15
CA VAL A 324 -13.56 4.18 -16.69
C VAL A 324 -14.88 3.51 -16.31
N THR A 325 -14.77 2.41 -15.57
CA THR A 325 -15.90 1.63 -15.02
C THR A 325 -15.85 1.67 -13.49
N TYR A 326 -16.92 2.15 -12.86
CA TYR A 326 -17.07 2.25 -11.42
C TYR A 326 -18.38 1.60 -10.97
N GLN A 327 -18.32 0.35 -10.50
CA GLN A 327 -19.52 -0.46 -10.22
C GLN A 327 -19.45 -1.20 -8.88
N ASN A 328 -20.60 -1.42 -8.24
CA ASN A 328 -20.67 -2.20 -6.99
C ASN A 328 -19.77 -1.65 -5.87
N ASN A 329 -19.48 -0.36 -5.83
CA ASN A 329 -18.61 0.21 -4.77
C ASN A 329 -19.45 0.79 -3.63
N LEU A 330 -18.98 0.55 -2.41
CA LEU A 330 -19.55 1.05 -1.16
C LEU A 330 -18.65 2.16 -0.62
N ASN A 331 -19.21 3.32 -0.33
CA ASN A 331 -18.48 4.49 0.15
C ASN A 331 -19.12 5.06 1.42
N ILE A 332 -18.32 5.20 2.48
CA ILE A 332 -18.73 5.80 3.76
C ILE A 332 -17.83 7.00 4.07
N GLY A 333 -18.43 8.20 4.10
CA GLY A 333 -17.74 9.42 4.47
C GLY A 333 -17.74 9.63 5.99
N TYR A 334 -16.63 10.12 6.52
CA TYR A 334 -16.51 10.66 7.87
C TYR A 334 -16.12 12.13 7.79
N LYS A 335 -16.47 12.89 8.82
CA LYS A 335 -16.04 14.30 8.90
C LYS A 335 -14.53 14.34 9.12
N ASN A 336 -13.84 15.08 8.27
CA ASN A 336 -12.43 15.35 8.41
C ASN A 336 -12.16 16.03 9.77
N PRO A 337 -11.20 15.54 10.56
CA PRO A 337 -10.82 16.14 11.84
C PRO A 337 -10.46 17.62 11.73
N ALA A 338 -9.85 18.04 10.61
CA ALA A 338 -9.32 19.38 10.43
C ALA A 338 -10.40 20.44 10.08
N ASP A 339 -11.22 20.18 9.08
CA ASP A 339 -12.20 21.15 8.55
C ASP A 339 -13.68 20.80 8.87
N ARG A 340 -13.93 19.61 9.44
CA ARG A 340 -15.25 19.09 9.82
C ARG A 340 -16.19 18.80 8.64
N GLU A 341 -15.69 18.82 7.42
CA GLU A 341 -16.43 18.47 6.21
C GLU A 341 -16.35 16.97 5.95
N VAL A 342 -17.41 16.42 5.34
CA VAL A 342 -17.36 15.07 4.78
C VAL A 342 -16.72 15.10 3.39
N PRO A 343 -16.06 14.02 2.95
CA PRO A 343 -15.42 13.98 1.64
C PRO A 343 -16.44 14.09 0.50
N ALA A 344 -16.04 14.73 -0.59
CA ALA A 344 -16.66 14.49 -1.88
C ALA A 344 -16.32 13.06 -2.35
N VAL A 345 -17.17 12.44 -3.16
CA VAL A 345 -16.83 11.12 -3.73
C VAL A 345 -15.70 11.27 -4.75
N PHE A 346 -15.90 12.13 -5.74
CA PHE A 346 -14.97 12.33 -6.85
C PHE A 346 -14.48 13.77 -6.92
N TYR A 347 -13.21 13.93 -7.25
CA TYR A 347 -12.65 15.13 -7.82
C TYR A 347 -12.08 14.82 -9.19
N PHE A 348 -12.22 15.78 -10.10
CA PHE A 348 -11.83 15.64 -11.49
C PHE A 348 -10.87 16.77 -11.84
N ASP A 349 -9.60 16.45 -12.07
CA ASP A 349 -8.59 17.42 -12.50
C ASP A 349 -8.29 17.29 -13.99
N ASN A 350 -8.61 18.32 -14.76
CA ASN A 350 -8.41 18.38 -16.21
C ASN A 350 -9.03 17.21 -17.01
N VAL A 351 -9.98 16.51 -16.42
CA VAL A 351 -10.75 15.44 -17.06
C VAL A 351 -11.93 16.05 -17.84
N PRO A 352 -12.23 15.57 -19.06
CA PRO A 352 -13.42 16.01 -19.78
C PRO A 352 -14.70 15.57 -19.03
N GLY A 353 -15.48 16.52 -18.50
CA GLY A 353 -16.80 16.25 -17.91
C GLY A 353 -16.84 15.01 -17.00
N ASN A 354 -17.83 14.14 -17.21
CA ASN A 354 -17.90 12.84 -16.55
C ASN A 354 -16.99 11.81 -17.27
N PRO A 355 -15.93 11.26 -16.64
CA PRO A 355 -15.05 10.27 -17.26
C PRO A 355 -15.61 8.85 -17.34
N PHE A 356 -16.74 8.57 -16.66
CA PHE A 356 -17.26 7.22 -16.55
C PHE A 356 -17.98 6.80 -17.84
N VAL A 357 -17.50 5.71 -18.44
CA VAL A 357 -18.29 4.95 -19.45
C VAL A 357 -19.38 4.16 -18.73
N THR A 358 -19.12 3.74 -17.50
CA THR A 358 -20.10 3.07 -16.65
C THR A 358 -19.91 3.48 -15.19
N GLN A 359 -20.97 3.99 -14.59
CA GLN A 359 -21.07 4.29 -13.17
C GLN A 359 -22.45 3.81 -12.70
N ASP A 360 -22.54 2.64 -12.08
CA ASP A 360 -23.81 2.04 -11.65
C ASP A 360 -23.65 1.15 -10.40
N HIS A 361 -24.76 0.94 -9.69
CA HIS A 361 -24.87 0.06 -8.51
C HIS A 361 -23.89 0.40 -7.40
N ASN A 362 -23.81 1.67 -7.01
CA ASN A 362 -22.92 2.11 -5.91
C ASN A 362 -23.75 2.65 -4.74
N ILE A 363 -23.20 2.51 -3.53
CA ILE A 363 -23.72 3.13 -2.32
C ILE A 363 -22.78 4.22 -1.84
N TYR A 364 -23.36 5.37 -1.48
CA TYR A 364 -22.66 6.50 -0.87
C TYR A 364 -23.37 6.89 0.42
N TYR A 365 -22.67 6.88 1.53
CA TYR A 365 -23.21 7.26 2.82
C TYR A 365 -22.37 8.37 3.43
N ASN A 366 -23.04 9.42 3.92
CA ASN A 366 -22.40 10.56 4.55
C ASN A 366 -21.29 11.21 3.69
N MET A 367 -21.52 11.28 2.38
CA MET A 367 -20.67 11.97 1.40
C MET A 367 -21.22 13.37 1.12
N ARG A 368 -20.35 14.32 0.72
CA ARG A 368 -20.73 15.72 0.45
C ARG A 368 -21.80 15.85 -0.63
N SER A 369 -21.76 14.95 -1.61
CA SER A 369 -22.75 14.87 -2.68
C SER A 369 -23.13 13.41 -2.94
N CYS A 370 -24.36 13.25 -3.42
CA CYS A 370 -24.90 11.99 -3.89
C CYS A 370 -24.87 12.00 -5.43
N PRO A 371 -24.09 11.12 -6.09
CA PRO A 371 -24.20 10.93 -7.53
C PRO A 371 -25.64 10.60 -7.95
N SER A 372 -26.11 11.20 -9.05
CA SER A 372 -27.46 10.98 -9.58
C SER A 372 -27.52 9.72 -10.45
N GLY A 373 -28.68 9.05 -10.45
CA GLY A 373 -28.92 7.84 -11.26
C GLY A 373 -29.77 6.82 -10.50
N SER A 374 -30.55 6.00 -11.21
CA SER A 374 -31.47 5.03 -10.58
C SER A 374 -30.75 3.90 -9.83
N THR A 375 -29.48 3.67 -10.13
CA THR A 375 -28.62 2.64 -9.53
C THR A 375 -27.56 3.25 -8.61
N GLN A 376 -27.62 4.56 -8.34
CA GLN A 376 -26.80 5.22 -7.32
C GLN A 376 -27.65 5.39 -6.07
N HIS A 377 -27.21 4.83 -4.96
CA HIS A 377 -27.97 4.83 -3.71
C HIS A 377 -27.25 5.66 -2.65
N CYS A 378 -27.98 6.60 -2.05
CA CYS A 378 -27.46 7.42 -0.95
C CYS A 378 -28.19 7.08 0.33
N SER A 379 -27.68 6.03 0.98
CA SER A 379 -28.30 5.39 2.14
C SER A 379 -27.24 4.78 3.02
N ASP A 380 -27.54 4.64 4.30
CA ASP A 380 -26.71 3.87 5.23
C ASP A 380 -26.56 2.43 4.72
N PRO A 381 -25.32 1.94 4.46
CA PRO A 381 -25.09 0.58 4.01
C PRO A 381 -25.38 -0.45 5.10
N LYS A 382 -25.53 -0.05 6.36
CA LYS A 382 -25.77 -0.92 7.52
C LYS A 382 -24.81 -2.11 7.55
N ILE A 383 -23.53 -1.78 7.64
CA ILE A 383 -22.45 -2.74 7.88
C ILE A 383 -22.46 -3.20 9.35
N VAL A 384 -21.84 -4.35 9.63
CA VAL A 384 -21.83 -5.02 10.94
C VAL A 384 -21.26 -4.11 12.02
N ARG A 385 -20.19 -3.38 11.71
CA ARG A 385 -19.64 -2.38 12.62
C ARG A 385 -19.37 -1.09 11.87
N MET A 386 -20.34 -0.18 11.94
CA MET A 386 -20.20 1.22 11.52
C MET A 386 -19.73 2.06 12.71
N PRO A 387 -18.49 2.56 12.73
CA PRO A 387 -18.01 3.36 13.84
C PRO A 387 -18.77 4.66 14.04
N VAL A 388 -19.04 5.00 15.31
CA VAL A 388 -19.38 6.36 15.73
C VAL A 388 -18.08 7.10 15.99
N TRP A 389 -17.89 8.22 15.31
CA TRP A 389 -16.66 9.01 15.45
C TRP A 389 -16.49 9.58 16.87
N ASN A 390 -15.42 9.18 17.55
CA ASN A 390 -14.98 9.70 18.86
C ASN A 390 -13.48 10.07 18.90
N GLY A 391 -12.77 9.95 17.77
CA GLY A 391 -11.32 10.17 17.65
C GLY A 391 -10.71 9.24 16.59
N GLU A 392 -9.42 9.39 16.32
CA GLU A 392 -8.74 8.67 15.23
C GLU A 392 -8.85 7.15 15.28
N ALA A 393 -8.86 6.58 16.49
CA ALA A 393 -9.01 5.13 16.67
C ALA A 393 -10.41 4.60 16.32
N SER A 394 -11.40 5.47 16.07
CA SER A 394 -12.78 5.05 15.75
C SER A 394 -12.83 4.11 14.53
N LEU A 395 -11.95 4.34 13.55
CA LEU A 395 -11.96 3.60 12.28
C LEU A 395 -11.10 2.32 12.30
N ASP A 396 -10.40 2.03 13.39
CA ASP A 396 -9.50 0.85 13.48
C ASP A 396 -10.26 -0.48 13.36
N ASP A 397 -11.49 -0.48 13.84
CA ASP A 397 -12.32 -1.67 14.02
C ASP A 397 -13.48 -1.73 13.02
N ILE A 398 -13.49 -0.88 11.99
CA ILE A 398 -14.57 -0.86 10.99
C ILE A 398 -14.72 -2.25 10.35
N ASP A 399 -15.96 -2.72 10.29
CA ASP A 399 -16.30 -4.02 9.71
C ASP A 399 -17.33 -3.80 8.61
N PHE A 400 -16.87 -3.91 7.37
CA PHE A 400 -17.67 -3.70 6.16
C PHE A 400 -18.60 -4.86 5.83
N HIS A 401 -18.58 -5.97 6.57
CA HIS A 401 -19.57 -7.03 6.39
C HIS A 401 -20.98 -6.47 6.45
N LEU A 402 -21.87 -6.95 5.59
CA LEU A 402 -23.22 -6.43 5.51
C LEU A 402 -24.09 -7.03 6.63
N THR A 403 -25.00 -6.24 7.20
CA THR A 403 -26.06 -6.81 8.05
C THR A 403 -27.20 -7.35 7.19
N ALA A 404 -28.05 -8.21 7.77
CA ALA A 404 -29.26 -8.70 7.12
C ALA A 404 -30.24 -7.59 6.67
N SER A 405 -30.11 -6.35 7.16
CA SER A 405 -30.98 -5.23 6.76
C SER A 405 -30.35 -4.25 5.78
N SER A 406 -29.12 -4.56 5.33
CA SER A 406 -28.33 -3.72 4.44
C SER A 406 -29.00 -3.54 3.07
N PRO A 407 -29.08 -2.29 2.55
CA PRO A 407 -29.53 -2.03 1.19
C PRO A 407 -28.50 -2.42 0.12
N ALA A 408 -27.27 -2.76 0.50
CA ALA A 408 -26.24 -3.25 -0.42
C ALA A 408 -26.53 -4.67 -0.92
N ARG A 409 -27.36 -5.42 -0.18
CA ARG A 409 -27.71 -6.81 -0.46
C ARG A 409 -28.55 -6.94 -1.73
N GLY A 410 -28.09 -7.74 -2.67
CA GLY A 410 -28.71 -7.97 -3.97
C GLY A 410 -28.85 -6.72 -4.85
N GLY A 411 -28.21 -5.61 -4.45
CA GLY A 411 -28.28 -4.33 -5.15
C GLY A 411 -27.19 -4.15 -6.21
N GLY A 412 -26.30 -5.12 -6.37
CA GLY A 412 -25.18 -5.10 -7.30
C GLY A 412 -25.45 -5.80 -8.63
N VAL A 413 -24.48 -5.69 -9.53
CA VAL A 413 -24.42 -6.42 -10.81
C VAL A 413 -23.33 -7.49 -10.81
N ALA A 414 -23.40 -8.42 -11.76
CA ALA A 414 -22.39 -9.48 -11.90
C ALA A 414 -20.98 -8.89 -12.07
N PRO A 415 -20.04 -9.17 -11.16
CA PRO A 415 -18.71 -8.62 -11.26
C PRO A 415 -17.89 -9.34 -12.33
N ARG A 416 -16.97 -8.60 -12.94
CA ARG A 416 -16.11 -9.11 -14.01
C ARG A 416 -14.97 -9.91 -13.38
N GLN A 417 -14.90 -11.21 -13.69
CA GLN A 417 -13.77 -12.08 -13.31
C GLN A 417 -13.45 -12.04 -11.79
N LEU A 418 -14.51 -12.00 -10.97
CA LEU A 418 -14.43 -12.06 -9.52
C LEU A 418 -15.27 -13.26 -9.04
N PRO A 419 -14.64 -14.39 -8.66
CA PRO A 419 -15.37 -15.60 -8.28
C PRO A 419 -15.80 -15.62 -6.80
N THR A 420 -15.11 -14.87 -5.94
CA THR A 420 -15.30 -14.83 -4.50
C THR A 420 -15.37 -13.39 -4.00
N ASP A 421 -15.97 -13.19 -2.84
CA ASP A 421 -15.86 -11.94 -2.08
C ASP A 421 -14.52 -11.84 -1.34
N HIS A 422 -14.34 -10.79 -0.53
CA HIS A 422 -13.07 -10.48 0.14
C HIS A 422 -12.65 -11.53 1.17
N ASP A 423 -13.60 -12.25 1.76
CA ASP A 423 -13.34 -13.37 2.67
C ASP A 423 -13.01 -14.68 1.94
N GLY A 424 -13.00 -14.65 0.60
CA GLY A 424 -12.81 -15.85 -0.22
C GLY A 424 -14.07 -16.70 -0.34
N VAL A 425 -15.25 -16.18 0.03
CA VAL A 425 -16.51 -16.90 -0.08
C VAL A 425 -17.05 -16.78 -1.51
N PRO A 426 -17.47 -17.89 -2.16
CA PRO A 426 -18.00 -17.84 -3.53
C PRO A 426 -19.19 -16.89 -3.69
N LEU A 427 -19.14 -16.05 -4.72
CA LEU A 427 -20.25 -15.18 -5.10
C LEU A 427 -21.44 -15.99 -5.64
N PRO A 428 -22.68 -15.48 -5.52
CA PRO A 428 -23.87 -16.16 -5.99
C PRO A 428 -23.85 -16.37 -7.52
N ALA A 429 -24.39 -17.50 -7.96
CA ALA A 429 -24.52 -17.80 -9.39
C ALA A 429 -25.69 -17.01 -10.00
N GLY A 430 -25.38 -16.01 -10.82
CA GLY A 430 -26.30 -15.38 -11.76
C GLY A 430 -26.92 -14.05 -11.31
N ALA A 431 -27.48 -13.97 -10.09
CA ALA A 431 -28.15 -12.75 -9.60
C ALA A 431 -27.98 -12.57 -8.08
N GLY A 432 -28.33 -11.39 -7.59
CA GLY A 432 -28.25 -11.07 -6.16
C GLY A 432 -26.84 -10.72 -5.68
N TYR A 433 -26.01 -10.15 -6.56
CA TYR A 433 -24.69 -9.64 -6.16
C TYR A 433 -24.84 -8.47 -5.19
N ASP A 434 -23.93 -8.37 -4.23
CA ASP A 434 -23.94 -7.30 -3.26
C ASP A 434 -23.00 -6.16 -3.70
N ILE A 435 -23.28 -4.95 -3.19
CA ILE A 435 -22.44 -3.77 -3.35
C ILE A 435 -21.38 -3.75 -2.25
N GLY A 436 -20.12 -3.54 -2.61
CA GLY A 436 -18.97 -3.58 -1.73
C GLY A 436 -18.13 -4.86 -1.91
N ALA A 437 -17.11 -4.99 -1.06
CA ALA A 437 -16.16 -6.10 -1.09
C ALA A 437 -16.65 -7.39 -0.40
N PHE A 438 -17.74 -7.32 0.35
CA PHE A 438 -18.28 -8.46 1.09
C PHE A 438 -19.62 -8.88 0.54
N HIS A 439 -19.85 -10.19 0.45
CA HIS A 439 -21.17 -10.74 0.19
C HIS A 439 -21.84 -11.15 1.50
N PHE A 440 -23.14 -10.89 1.62
CA PHE A 440 -23.89 -11.28 2.80
C PHE A 440 -24.14 -12.78 2.81
N HIS A 441 -23.68 -13.44 3.86
CA HIS A 441 -24.00 -14.83 4.16
C HIS A 441 -24.82 -14.89 5.46
N PRO A 442 -26.00 -15.57 5.45
CA PRO A 442 -26.92 -15.60 6.59
C PRO A 442 -26.45 -16.43 7.79
#